data_AF-A0A934FK56-F1
#
_entry.id   AF-A0A934FK56-F1
#
_cell.length_a   1.000
_cell.length_b   1.000
_cell.length_c   1.000
_cell.angle_alpha   90.00
_cell.angle_beta   90.00
_cell.angle_gamma   90.00
#
_symmetry.space_group_name_H-M   'P 1'
#
loop_
_entity.id
_entity.type
_entity.pdbx_description
1 polymer ?
#
loop_
_entity_poly.entity_id
_entity_poly.type
_entity_poly.pdbx_seq_one_letter_code
_entity_poly.pdbx_strand_id
1 'polypeptide(L)'
;VLQHGSGDSEQTWTALGKAHWILDNLIAAGKARPMVVLMLNGHPLRTASFQDPTTRGEAMNAFRRELFEDALPLVEARYRVEKDASRRGIVGLSMGGGQSLTVGLGNLDRFAWVGAFSAAPPDEAVVKATLGDAAAANAKLRLLWIGVGKDDFLRARNEEMIAKLKESGVTHEWHLTDGGHSWPVWRGYLADFLPLLFEPKAK
;
A
#
# COMPACT_ATOMS: atom_id res chain seq x y z
N VAL A 1 5.28 0.10 5.87
CA VAL A 1 5.80 -0.67 4.71
C VAL A 1 5.47 0.11 3.45
N LEU A 2 6.47 0.37 2.60
CA LEU A 2 6.36 1.17 1.39
C LEU A 2 6.93 0.38 0.20
N GLN A 3 6.07 0.00 -0.75
CA GLN A 3 6.41 -0.93 -1.84
C GLN A 3 6.53 -0.22 -3.20
N HIS A 4 7.52 -0.63 -3.98
CA HIS A 4 7.80 -0.10 -5.31
C HIS A 4 6.98 -0.81 -6.41
N GLY A 5 7.11 -0.33 -7.66
CA GLY A 5 6.42 -0.88 -8.82
C GLY A 5 7.14 -2.04 -9.48
N SER A 6 6.59 -2.52 -10.59
CA SER A 6 7.26 -3.52 -11.44
C SER A 6 8.49 -2.90 -12.12
N GLY A 7 9.62 -3.62 -12.11
CA GLY A 7 10.88 -3.16 -12.71
C GLY A 7 11.72 -2.25 -11.79
N ASP A 8 11.23 -1.98 -10.58
CA ASP A 8 11.92 -1.21 -9.55
C ASP A 8 12.60 -2.12 -8.50
N SER A 9 13.19 -1.52 -7.47
CA SER A 9 13.84 -2.20 -6.35
C SER A 9 13.58 -1.48 -5.02
N GLU A 10 14.08 -2.04 -3.93
CA GLU A 10 14.01 -1.48 -2.58
C GLU A 10 14.58 -0.05 -2.48
N GLN A 11 15.44 0.34 -3.42
CA GLN A 11 16.12 1.64 -3.45
C GLN A 11 15.27 2.75 -4.09
N THR A 12 14.28 2.40 -4.92
CA THR A 12 13.68 3.37 -5.84
C THR A 12 12.86 4.45 -5.14
N TRP A 13 12.17 4.13 -4.04
CA TRP A 13 11.45 5.13 -3.23
C TRP A 13 12.38 6.19 -2.63
N THR A 14 13.63 5.84 -2.37
CA THR A 14 14.66 6.80 -1.95
C THR A 14 15.21 7.55 -3.16
N ALA A 15 15.62 6.84 -4.21
CA ALA A 15 16.31 7.42 -5.36
C ALA A 15 15.42 8.34 -6.19
N LEU A 16 14.22 7.89 -6.56
CA LEU A 16 13.27 8.60 -7.43
C LEU A 16 12.09 9.17 -6.65
N GLY A 17 11.58 8.40 -5.68
CA GLY A 17 10.45 8.80 -4.85
C GLY A 17 10.77 9.85 -3.80
N LYS A 18 12.05 10.10 -3.50
CA LYS A 18 12.50 11.05 -2.47
C LYS A 18 11.75 10.89 -1.13
N ALA A 19 11.39 9.65 -0.77
CA ALA A 19 10.55 9.36 0.39
C ALA A 19 11.12 9.91 1.71
N HIS A 20 12.44 9.83 1.87
CA HIS A 20 13.17 10.40 3.02
C HIS A 20 12.99 11.92 3.10
N TRP A 21 13.22 12.67 2.02
CA TRP A 21 13.00 14.12 1.99
C TRP A 21 11.55 14.51 2.26
N ILE A 22 10.60 13.79 1.67
CA ILE A 22 9.17 14.04 1.88
C ILE A 22 8.84 13.87 3.36
N LEU A 23 9.22 12.73 3.95
CA LEU A 23 8.93 12.43 5.34
C LEU A 23 9.64 13.40 6.30
N ASP A 24 10.91 13.71 6.08
CA ASP A 24 11.68 14.65 6.90
C ASP A 24 11.03 16.03 6.91
N ASN A 25 10.63 16.53 5.74
CA ASN A 25 9.95 17.83 5.62
C ASN A 25 8.58 17.83 6.29
N LEU A 26 7.81 16.75 6.16
CA LEU A 26 6.50 16.62 6.81
C LEU A 26 6.64 16.56 8.34
N ILE A 27 7.63 15.83 8.86
CA ILE A 27 7.91 15.76 10.30
C ILE A 27 8.36 17.14 10.81
N ALA A 28 9.29 17.80 10.12
CA ALA A 28 9.78 19.12 10.49
C ALA A 28 8.67 20.17 10.49
N ALA A 29 7.69 20.06 9.59
CA ALA A 29 6.51 20.91 9.52
C ALA A 29 5.41 20.53 10.52
N GLY A 30 5.59 19.48 11.33
CA GLY A 30 4.57 18.99 12.27
C GLY A 30 3.34 18.37 11.60
N LYS A 31 3.45 17.99 10.32
CA LYS A 31 2.35 17.45 9.50
C LYS A 31 2.29 15.92 9.51
N ALA A 32 3.37 15.24 9.83
CA ALA A 32 3.41 13.78 9.95
C ALA A 32 4.06 13.37 11.26
N ARG A 33 3.58 12.28 11.86
CA ARG A 33 4.22 11.67 13.02
C ARG A 33 5.56 11.05 12.62
N PRO A 34 6.61 11.14 13.45
CA PRO A 34 7.83 10.36 13.24
C PRO A 34 7.52 8.87 13.14
N MET A 35 8.06 8.21 12.11
CA MET A 35 7.77 6.80 11.82
C MET A 35 8.94 6.10 11.15
N VAL A 36 8.96 4.76 11.24
CA VAL A 36 9.92 3.91 10.51
C VAL A 36 9.30 3.49 9.17
N VAL A 37 10.04 3.71 8.08
CA VAL A 37 9.63 3.29 6.73
C VAL A 37 10.46 2.09 6.29
N LEU A 38 9.81 0.93 6.21
CA LEU A 38 10.38 -0.30 5.64
C LEU A 38 10.10 -0.36 4.14
N MET A 39 11.17 -0.38 3.33
CA MET A 39 11.14 -0.57 1.87
C MET A 39 11.82 -1.90 1.54
N LEU A 40 11.07 -2.87 1.02
CA LEU A 40 11.56 -4.19 0.65
C LEU A 40 11.68 -4.28 -0.86
N ASN A 41 12.42 -5.29 -1.34
CA ASN A 41 12.38 -5.66 -2.74
C ASN A 41 11.09 -6.47 -3.00
N GLY A 42 10.21 -5.94 -3.83
CA GLY A 42 8.92 -6.55 -4.16
C GLY A 42 9.01 -7.71 -5.17
N HIS A 43 10.21 -8.14 -5.56
CA HIS A 43 10.48 -9.23 -6.52
C HIS A 43 11.20 -10.42 -5.85
N PRO A 44 10.54 -11.15 -4.93
CA PRO A 44 11.15 -12.27 -4.20
C PRO A 44 11.53 -13.44 -5.12
N LEU A 45 10.91 -13.53 -6.30
CA LEU A 45 11.16 -14.56 -7.31
C LEU A 45 11.68 -13.91 -8.59
N ARG A 46 12.85 -14.38 -9.09
CA ARG A 46 13.52 -13.82 -10.27
C ARG A 46 12.80 -14.05 -11.60
N THR A 47 11.89 -15.03 -11.67
CA THR A 47 11.30 -15.52 -12.93
C THR A 47 9.79 -15.34 -13.01
N ALA A 48 9.18 -14.61 -12.07
CA ALA A 48 7.73 -14.41 -12.08
C ALA A 48 7.29 -13.57 -13.29
N SER A 49 6.37 -14.11 -14.10
CA SER A 49 5.79 -13.39 -15.23
C SER A 49 4.55 -12.61 -14.77
N PHE A 50 4.48 -11.33 -15.12
CA PHE A 50 3.29 -10.51 -14.84
C PHE A 50 2.04 -10.95 -15.59
N GLN A 51 2.21 -11.67 -16.71
CA GLN A 51 1.11 -12.10 -17.57
C GLN A 51 0.54 -13.46 -17.15
N ASP A 52 1.31 -14.29 -16.45
CA ASP A 52 0.86 -15.61 -15.99
C ASP A 52 0.27 -15.50 -14.56
N PRO A 53 -1.04 -15.74 -14.38
CA PRO A 53 -1.68 -15.71 -13.07
C PRO A 53 -1.04 -16.63 -12.04
N THR A 54 -0.49 -17.79 -12.46
CA THR A 54 0.11 -18.79 -11.58
C THR A 54 1.37 -18.22 -10.94
N THR A 55 2.34 -17.80 -11.76
CA THR A 55 3.60 -17.23 -11.26
C THR A 55 3.38 -15.91 -10.52
N ARG A 56 2.37 -15.12 -10.88
CA ARG A 56 1.96 -13.93 -10.13
C ARG A 56 1.48 -14.28 -8.72
N GLY A 57 0.66 -15.33 -8.59
CA GLY A 57 0.21 -15.85 -7.29
C GLY A 57 1.38 -16.37 -6.43
N GLU A 58 2.32 -17.10 -7.04
CA GLU A 58 3.53 -17.58 -6.36
C GLU A 58 4.41 -16.43 -5.87
N ALA A 59 4.64 -15.41 -6.70
CA ALA A 59 5.39 -14.21 -6.31
C ALA A 59 4.70 -13.45 -5.18
N MET A 60 3.37 -13.30 -5.22
CA MET A 60 2.61 -12.69 -4.14
C MET A 60 2.75 -13.48 -2.82
N ASN A 61 2.67 -14.81 -2.88
CA ASN A 61 2.83 -15.66 -1.71
C ASN A 61 4.26 -15.62 -1.15
N ALA A 62 5.28 -15.59 -2.01
CA ALA A 62 6.66 -15.42 -1.61
C ALA A 62 6.88 -14.06 -0.93
N PHE A 63 6.32 -12.99 -1.49
CA PHE A 63 6.40 -11.65 -0.90
C PHE A 63 5.72 -11.58 0.46
N ARG A 64 4.56 -12.23 0.62
CA ARG A 64 3.87 -12.35 1.91
C ARG A 64 4.73 -13.05 2.96
N ARG A 65 5.35 -14.18 2.60
CA ARG A 65 6.23 -14.92 3.52
C ARG A 65 7.42 -14.06 3.93
N GLU A 66 8.15 -13.51 2.98
CA GLU A 66 9.31 -12.64 3.28
C GLU A 66 8.91 -11.45 4.17
N LEU A 67 7.78 -10.80 3.89
CA LEU A 67 7.31 -9.69 4.71
C LEU A 67 7.00 -10.10 6.16
N PHE A 68 6.28 -11.20 6.36
CA PHE A 68 5.76 -11.57 7.68
C PHE A 68 6.71 -12.44 8.51
N GLU A 69 7.48 -13.31 7.86
CA GLU A 69 8.34 -14.29 8.52
C GLU A 69 9.77 -13.74 8.69
N ASP A 70 10.22 -12.85 7.81
CA ASP A 70 11.60 -12.32 7.84
C ASP A 70 11.64 -10.82 8.17
N ALA A 71 11.05 -9.98 7.29
CA ALA A 71 11.28 -8.55 7.31
C ALA A 71 10.67 -7.84 8.53
N LEU A 72 9.39 -8.10 8.84
CA LEU A 72 8.75 -7.51 10.00
C LEU A 72 9.41 -7.98 11.31
N PRO A 73 9.66 -9.28 11.54
CA PRO A 73 10.40 -9.73 12.72
C PRO A 73 11.79 -9.09 12.85
N LEU A 74 12.53 -8.95 11.75
CA LEU A 74 13.84 -8.30 11.75
C LEU A 74 13.74 -6.82 12.17
N VAL A 75 12.80 -6.07 11.60
CA VAL A 75 12.60 -4.65 11.95
C VAL A 75 12.17 -4.52 13.41
N GLU A 76 11.25 -5.37 13.89
CA GLU A 76 10.77 -5.37 15.27
C GLU A 76 11.85 -5.73 16.30
N ALA A 77 12.85 -6.53 15.91
CA ALA A 77 13.98 -6.87 16.76
C ALA A 77 15.08 -5.80 16.78
N ARG A 78 15.20 -5.00 15.71
CA ARG A 78 16.31 -4.05 15.52
C ARG A 78 15.94 -2.60 15.80
N TYR A 79 14.66 -2.24 15.65
CA TYR A 79 14.17 -0.87 15.81
C TYR A 79 13.07 -0.82 16.86
N ARG A 80 12.94 0.34 17.52
CA ARG A 80 11.85 0.60 18.46
C ARG A 80 10.57 0.91 17.68
N VAL A 81 9.81 -0.12 17.34
CA VAL A 81 8.55 -0.02 16.61
C VAL A 81 7.40 -0.65 17.40
N GLU A 82 6.21 -0.05 17.31
CA GLU A 82 4.98 -0.65 17.84
C GLU A 82 4.49 -1.77 16.91
N LYS A 83 3.99 -2.86 17.49
CA LYS A 83 3.61 -4.08 16.74
C LYS A 83 2.13 -4.16 16.38
N ASP A 84 1.31 -3.30 16.99
CA ASP A 84 -0.14 -3.30 16.81
C ASP A 84 -0.54 -2.86 15.40
N ALA A 85 -1.63 -3.42 14.87
CA ALA A 85 -2.17 -3.05 13.57
C ALA A 85 -2.43 -1.55 13.45
N SER A 86 -2.92 -0.93 14.54
CA SER A 86 -3.21 0.50 14.63
C SER A 86 -1.97 1.39 14.44
N ARG A 87 -0.77 0.80 14.53
CA ARG A 87 0.56 1.43 14.39
C ARG A 87 1.35 0.91 13.19
N ARG A 88 0.73 0.11 12.32
CA ARG A 88 1.38 -0.43 11.12
C ARG A 88 0.56 -0.10 9.87
N GLY A 89 1.22 0.54 8.92
CA GLY A 89 0.67 0.82 7.59
C GLY A 89 1.42 0.11 6.48
N ILE A 90 0.71 -0.18 5.39
CA ILE A 90 1.26 -0.69 4.13
C ILE A 90 0.73 0.14 2.97
N VAL A 91 1.62 0.54 2.08
CA VAL A 91 1.30 1.31 0.87
C VAL A 91 2.27 0.94 -0.24
N GLY A 92 1.86 1.08 -1.49
CA GLY A 92 2.77 0.90 -2.62
C GLY A 92 2.21 1.42 -3.93
N LEU A 93 3.07 1.45 -4.94
CA LEU A 93 2.73 1.94 -6.29
C LEU A 93 2.62 0.80 -7.31
N SER A 94 1.71 0.88 -8.28
CA SER A 94 1.59 -0.08 -9.39
C SER A 94 1.49 -1.53 -8.89
N MET A 95 2.45 -2.41 -9.22
CA MET A 95 2.59 -3.75 -8.64
C MET A 95 2.58 -3.72 -7.10
N GLY A 96 3.38 -2.86 -6.47
CA GLY A 96 3.43 -2.67 -5.03
C GLY A 96 2.11 -2.15 -4.44
N GLY A 97 1.31 -1.44 -5.24
CA GLY A 97 -0.06 -1.07 -4.88
C GLY A 97 -0.97 -2.30 -4.81
N GLY A 98 -0.85 -3.21 -5.79
CA GLY A 98 -1.53 -4.51 -5.77
C GLY A 98 -1.11 -5.39 -4.60
N GLN A 99 0.19 -5.43 -4.29
CA GLN A 99 0.73 -6.10 -3.10
C GLN A 99 0.18 -5.48 -1.82
N SER A 100 0.18 -4.14 -1.72
CA SER A 100 -0.37 -3.42 -0.57
C SER A 100 -1.84 -3.75 -0.33
N LEU A 101 -2.67 -3.72 -1.38
CA LEU A 101 -4.09 -4.06 -1.27
C LEU A 101 -4.29 -5.52 -0.87
N THR A 102 -3.60 -6.46 -1.53
CA THR A 102 -3.73 -7.90 -1.25
C THR A 102 -3.30 -8.25 0.17
N VAL A 103 -2.16 -7.73 0.60
CA VAL A 103 -1.56 -8.05 1.89
C VAL A 103 -2.21 -7.25 3.01
N GLY A 104 -2.39 -5.95 2.84
CA GLY A 104 -2.96 -5.08 3.84
C GLY A 104 -4.39 -5.48 4.18
N LEU A 105 -5.26 -5.53 3.18
CA LEU A 105 -6.66 -5.89 3.40
C LEU A 105 -6.80 -7.34 3.90
N GLY A 106 -5.93 -8.24 3.43
CA GLY A 106 -5.94 -9.66 3.84
C GLY A 106 -5.46 -9.93 5.27
N ASN A 107 -4.93 -8.93 5.98
CA ASN A 107 -4.32 -9.09 7.30
C ASN A 107 -4.59 -7.85 8.17
N LEU A 108 -5.88 -7.51 8.38
CA LEU A 108 -6.30 -6.33 9.15
C LEU A 108 -5.97 -6.39 10.65
N ASP A 109 -5.61 -7.56 11.15
CA ASP A 109 -4.99 -7.77 12.48
C ASP A 109 -3.51 -7.36 12.51
N ARG A 110 -2.88 -7.13 11.35
CA ARG A 110 -1.49 -6.70 11.20
C ARG A 110 -1.34 -5.29 10.65
N PHE A 111 -2.30 -4.82 9.84
CA PHE A 111 -2.27 -3.51 9.19
C PHE A 111 -3.63 -2.80 9.31
N ALA A 112 -3.65 -1.60 9.88
CA ALA A 112 -4.86 -0.78 9.94
C ALA A 112 -4.87 0.37 8.92
N TRP A 113 -3.74 0.62 8.26
CA TRP A 113 -3.58 1.71 7.28
C TRP A 113 -3.12 1.13 5.96
N VAL A 114 -3.98 1.14 4.95
CA VAL A 114 -3.70 0.55 3.64
C VAL A 114 -3.76 1.63 2.58
N GLY A 115 -2.70 1.76 1.78
CA GLY A 115 -2.61 2.72 0.70
C GLY A 115 -2.32 2.06 -0.64
N ALA A 116 -2.78 2.65 -1.74
CA ALA A 116 -2.55 2.14 -3.09
C ALA A 116 -2.42 3.28 -4.10
N PHE A 117 -1.26 3.38 -4.75
CA PHE A 117 -0.90 4.43 -5.71
C PHE A 117 -0.88 3.85 -7.12
N SER A 118 -1.75 4.31 -8.02
CA SER A 118 -1.86 3.79 -9.39
C SER A 118 -1.81 2.25 -9.43
N ALA A 119 -2.57 1.58 -8.58
CA ALA A 119 -2.32 0.17 -8.30
C ALA A 119 -2.67 -0.72 -9.51
N ALA A 120 -2.00 -1.86 -9.61
CA ALA A 120 -2.50 -3.02 -10.32
C ALA A 120 -3.40 -3.81 -9.35
N PRO A 121 -4.71 -3.52 -9.27
CA PRO A 121 -5.56 -4.06 -8.23
C PRO A 121 -5.65 -5.58 -8.33
N PRO A 122 -5.82 -6.27 -7.18
CA PRO A 122 -5.95 -7.72 -7.17
C PRO A 122 -7.24 -8.16 -7.86
N ASP A 123 -7.28 -9.43 -8.26
CA ASP A 123 -8.44 -10.03 -8.91
C ASP A 123 -9.66 -10.00 -7.97
N GLU A 124 -10.86 -10.02 -8.55
CA GLU A 124 -12.12 -9.89 -7.81
C GLU A 124 -12.30 -10.92 -6.70
N ALA A 125 -11.84 -12.16 -6.92
CA ALA A 125 -11.91 -13.21 -5.92
C ALA A 125 -11.10 -12.85 -4.65
N VAL A 126 -9.95 -12.20 -4.82
CA VAL A 126 -9.11 -11.73 -3.71
C VAL A 126 -9.79 -10.57 -2.99
N VAL A 127 -10.34 -9.61 -3.74
CA VAL A 127 -11.13 -8.50 -3.18
C VAL A 127 -12.30 -9.04 -2.35
N LYS A 128 -13.07 -9.99 -2.89
CA LYS A 128 -14.23 -10.60 -2.22
C LYS A 128 -13.85 -11.43 -0.99
N ALA A 129 -12.82 -12.27 -1.09
CA ALA A 129 -12.34 -13.07 0.04
C ALA A 129 -11.86 -12.19 1.20
N THR A 130 -11.36 -11.00 0.87
CA THR A 130 -10.76 -10.08 1.83
C THR A 130 -11.77 -9.12 2.45
N LEU A 131 -12.77 -8.69 1.68
CA LEU A 131 -13.78 -7.70 2.09
C LEU A 131 -15.12 -8.31 2.52
N GLY A 132 -15.20 -9.64 2.63
CA GLY A 132 -16.46 -10.38 2.76
C GLY A 132 -17.43 -9.89 3.85
N ASP A 133 -16.91 -9.29 4.92
CA ASP A 133 -17.68 -8.51 5.89
C ASP A 133 -17.12 -7.09 5.97
N ALA A 134 -17.81 -6.15 5.31
CA ALA A 134 -17.43 -4.75 5.29
C ALA A 134 -17.54 -4.07 6.66
N ALA A 135 -18.46 -4.50 7.54
CA ALA A 135 -18.58 -3.96 8.88
C ALA A 135 -17.35 -4.36 9.72
N ALA A 136 -16.94 -5.63 9.64
CA ALA A 136 -15.71 -6.10 10.29
C ALA A 136 -14.45 -5.41 9.72
N ALA A 137 -14.40 -5.21 8.40
CA ALA A 137 -13.31 -4.48 7.77
C ALA A 137 -13.24 -3.02 8.25
N ASN A 138 -14.36 -2.29 8.23
CA ASN A 138 -14.45 -0.89 8.67
C ASN A 138 -14.18 -0.70 10.17
N ALA A 139 -14.41 -1.74 10.98
CA ALA A 139 -14.06 -1.73 12.40
C ALA A 139 -12.54 -1.76 12.63
N LYS A 140 -11.79 -2.50 11.81
CA LYS A 140 -10.34 -2.69 11.93
C LYS A 140 -9.52 -1.68 11.11
N LEU A 141 -9.99 -1.33 9.92
CA LEU A 141 -9.37 -0.33 9.06
C LEU A 141 -9.50 1.06 9.68
N ARG A 142 -8.39 1.78 9.70
CA ARG A 142 -8.33 3.21 10.04
C ARG A 142 -8.26 4.07 8.80
N LEU A 143 -7.63 3.56 7.74
CA LEU A 143 -7.59 4.22 6.44
C LEU A 143 -7.43 3.18 5.33
N LEU A 144 -8.23 3.33 4.28
CA LEU A 144 -7.99 2.76 2.96
C LEU A 144 -7.89 3.92 1.97
N TRP A 145 -6.69 4.23 1.49
CA TRP A 145 -6.42 5.37 0.60
C TRP A 145 -6.03 4.87 -0.79
N ILE A 146 -6.76 5.27 -1.83
CA ILE A 146 -6.50 4.82 -3.20
C ILE A 146 -6.45 6.04 -4.11
N GLY A 147 -5.35 6.19 -4.85
CA GLY A 147 -5.16 7.30 -5.79
C GLY A 147 -4.66 6.85 -7.15
N VAL A 148 -5.15 7.49 -8.22
CA VAL A 148 -4.70 7.23 -9.60
C VAL A 148 -4.72 8.52 -10.43
N GLY A 149 -3.78 8.64 -11.37
CA GLY A 149 -3.75 9.73 -12.34
C GLY A 149 -4.84 9.55 -13.42
N LYS A 150 -5.42 10.66 -13.88
CA LYS A 150 -6.48 10.65 -14.91
C LYS A 150 -6.02 10.10 -16.25
N ASP A 151 -4.72 10.20 -16.54
CA ASP A 151 -4.04 9.75 -17.75
C ASP A 151 -3.29 8.43 -17.53
N ASP A 152 -3.49 7.78 -16.38
CA ASP A 152 -2.86 6.51 -16.03
C ASP A 152 -3.55 5.33 -16.73
N PHE A 153 -2.77 4.42 -17.32
CA PHE A 153 -3.31 3.24 -18.01
C PHE A 153 -3.99 2.24 -17.06
N LEU A 154 -3.77 2.35 -15.74
CA LEU A 154 -4.46 1.55 -14.72
C LEU A 154 -5.73 2.21 -14.18
N ARG A 155 -6.10 3.41 -14.67
CA ARG A 155 -7.26 4.15 -14.18
C ARG A 155 -8.55 3.33 -14.18
N ALA A 156 -8.92 2.75 -15.32
CA ALA A 156 -10.18 1.99 -15.45
C ALA A 156 -10.25 0.84 -14.42
N ARG A 157 -9.15 0.12 -14.23
CA ARG A 157 -9.07 -0.96 -13.23
C ARG A 157 -9.22 -0.46 -11.79
N ASN A 158 -8.68 0.72 -11.47
CA ASN A 158 -8.85 1.32 -10.15
C ASN A 158 -10.30 1.81 -9.97
N GLU A 159 -10.92 2.44 -10.98
CA GLU A 159 -12.33 2.84 -10.94
C GLU A 159 -13.27 1.64 -10.72
N GLU A 160 -13.01 0.50 -11.37
CA GLU A 160 -13.74 -0.75 -11.14
C GLU A 160 -13.61 -1.26 -9.70
N MET A 161 -12.40 -1.22 -9.13
CA MET A 161 -12.18 -1.59 -7.74
C MET A 161 -12.94 -0.67 -6.78
N ILE A 162 -12.95 0.63 -7.05
CA ILE A 162 -13.67 1.63 -6.26
C ILE A 162 -15.18 1.41 -6.32
N ALA A 163 -15.73 1.07 -7.49
CA ALA A 163 -17.14 0.70 -7.63
C ALA A 163 -17.48 -0.51 -6.73
N LYS A 164 -16.62 -1.53 -6.71
CA LYS A 164 -16.79 -2.72 -5.85
C LYS A 164 -16.68 -2.40 -4.36
N LEU A 165 -15.74 -1.53 -3.96
CA LEU A 165 -15.62 -1.07 -2.58
C LEU A 165 -16.88 -0.31 -2.12
N LYS A 166 -17.46 0.50 -3.01
CA LYS A 166 -18.73 1.20 -2.74
C LYS A 166 -19.90 0.24 -2.61
N GLU A 167 -20.04 -0.71 -3.52
CA GLU A 167 -21.10 -1.72 -3.48
C GLU A 167 -21.05 -2.58 -2.21
N SER A 168 -19.84 -2.93 -1.77
CA SER A 168 -19.62 -3.70 -0.54
C SER A 168 -19.74 -2.87 0.75
N GLY A 169 -19.78 -1.54 0.68
CA GLY A 169 -19.88 -0.68 1.86
C GLY A 169 -18.58 -0.53 2.65
N VAL A 170 -17.42 -0.81 2.02
CA VAL A 170 -16.11 -0.62 2.63
C VAL A 170 -15.72 0.86 2.57
N THR A 171 -15.38 1.44 3.72
CA THR A 171 -14.99 2.85 3.81
C THR A 171 -13.61 3.05 3.22
N HIS A 172 -13.48 3.99 2.28
CA HIS A 172 -12.24 4.29 1.57
C HIS A 172 -12.21 5.74 1.11
N GLU A 173 -11.00 6.25 0.91
CA GLU A 173 -10.74 7.49 0.21
C GLU A 173 -10.33 7.19 -1.24
N TRP A 174 -10.89 7.97 -2.17
CA TRP A 174 -10.63 7.85 -3.60
C TRP A 174 -10.14 9.17 -4.16
N HIS A 175 -8.97 9.14 -4.81
CA HIS A 175 -8.28 10.32 -5.32
C HIS A 175 -7.95 10.16 -6.81
N LEU A 176 -8.73 10.82 -7.67
CA LEU A 176 -8.42 10.92 -9.10
C LEU A 176 -7.71 12.26 -9.34
N THR A 177 -6.43 12.23 -9.72
CA THR A 177 -5.60 13.45 -9.87
C THR A 177 -5.14 13.66 -11.30
N ASP A 178 -4.56 14.83 -11.59
CA ASP A 178 -3.86 15.04 -12.86
C ASP A 178 -2.61 14.15 -12.98
N GLY A 179 -2.20 13.88 -14.22
CA GLY A 179 -1.01 13.09 -14.55
C GLY A 179 -1.31 11.62 -14.86
N GLY A 180 -0.24 10.87 -15.13
CA GLY A 180 -0.29 9.44 -15.45
C GLY A 180 0.61 8.60 -14.56
N HIS A 181 1.06 7.44 -15.07
CA HIS A 181 1.79 6.43 -14.31
C HIS A 181 3.26 6.83 -14.06
N SER A 182 3.51 7.74 -13.12
CA SER A 182 4.81 8.40 -12.99
C SER A 182 5.21 8.85 -11.57
N TRP A 183 6.52 8.94 -11.34
CA TRP A 183 7.10 9.36 -10.07
C TRP A 183 6.66 10.74 -9.53
N PRO A 184 6.46 11.80 -10.34
CA PRO A 184 5.87 13.04 -9.84
C PRO A 184 4.51 12.83 -9.16
N VAL A 185 3.65 11.99 -9.73
CA VAL A 185 2.32 11.67 -9.19
C VAL A 185 2.46 10.90 -7.86
N TRP A 186 3.28 9.85 -7.82
CA TRP A 186 3.45 9.03 -6.60
C TRP A 186 4.14 9.78 -5.45
N ARG A 187 4.97 10.78 -5.76
CA ARG A 187 5.53 11.69 -4.75
C ARG A 187 4.44 12.53 -4.09
N GLY A 188 3.51 13.06 -4.89
CA GLY A 188 2.33 13.76 -4.37
C GLY A 188 1.49 12.85 -3.47
N TYR A 189 1.17 11.65 -3.95
CA TYR A 189 0.37 10.69 -3.16
C TYR A 189 1.04 10.29 -1.85
N LEU A 190 2.37 10.10 -1.85
CA LEU A 190 3.09 9.83 -0.61
C LEU A 190 3.01 11.03 0.35
N ALA A 191 3.13 12.25 -0.16
CA ALA A 191 3.03 13.47 0.64
C ALA A 191 1.63 13.70 1.22
N ASP A 192 0.57 13.26 0.53
CA ASP A 192 -0.82 13.33 1.00
C ASP A 192 -1.16 12.19 1.98
N PHE A 193 -0.61 11.00 1.77
CA PHE A 193 -0.90 9.81 2.57
C PHE A 193 -0.21 9.82 3.94
N LEU A 194 1.08 10.18 4.00
CA LEU A 194 1.88 10.11 5.24
C LEU A 194 1.29 10.94 6.41
N PRO A 195 0.76 12.17 6.20
CA PRO A 195 0.12 12.96 7.25
C PRO A 195 -1.09 12.30 7.90
N LEU A 196 -1.77 11.40 7.19
CA LEU A 196 -2.97 10.74 7.70
C LEU A 196 -2.64 9.58 8.65
N LEU A 197 -1.40 9.08 8.62
CA LEU A 197 -1.02 7.88 9.34
C LEU A 197 -0.90 8.07 10.85
N PHE A 198 -1.41 7.08 11.58
CA PHE A 198 -1.28 6.95 13.03
C PHE A 198 -1.94 8.07 13.84
N GLU A 199 -2.80 8.85 13.20
CA GLU A 199 -3.68 9.78 13.87
C GLU A 199 -4.79 9.05 14.64
N PRO A 200 -5.34 9.65 15.72
CA PRO A 200 -6.53 9.15 16.39
C PRO A 200 -7.67 8.99 15.39
N LYS A 201 -8.54 7.98 15.58
CA LYS A 201 -9.73 7.83 14.74
C LYS A 201 -10.58 9.06 15.11
N ALA A 202 -10.92 9.89 14.14
CA ALA A 202 -11.79 11.03 14.40
C ALA A 202 -13.05 10.49 15.12
N LYS A 203 -13.39 11.10 16.25
CA LYS A 203 -14.56 10.72 17.05
C LYS A 203 -15.85 10.98 16.29
#